data_AF-A0A7J9EWG4-F1
#
_entry.id   AF-A0A7J9EWG4-F1
#
_cell.length_a   1.000
_cell.length_b   1.000
_cell.length_c   1.000
_cell.angle_alpha   90.00
_cell.angle_beta   90.00
_cell.angle_gamma   90.00
#
_symmetry.space_group_name_H-M   'P 1'
#
loop_
_entity.id
_entity.type
_entity.pdbx_description
1 polymer ?
#
loop_
_entity_poly.entity_id
_entity_poly.type
_entity_poly.pdbx_seq_one_letter_code
_entity_poly.pdbx_strand_id
1 'polypeptide(L)'
;CLKLLPDEELEHVELPLTEESSSNLVKRLVYLSDQGTPYGAGDSTDSWLRINDTRFNLFTGHQTMDEREKSFKVNETAVIHCGFYSENGGFKISDEDKSYMQSCKVAVSTCAFGGGDDLYQPIGMSEASLKKVCYVAFWDEITLAAQELQGNKIGDDGFIGKWRIVIVKNLPFVDQRLNGKIPKMLPHRLFPHAKYSIWVDSKSQFRRDPLGVIEALLLRTNSVLAISEHGARSSVYDEAKAVVRKHKATPEEVEVQITQYRKDGLPADKRFNGRKALNEASVIVREHTNLTNMLMCLWFNEVVRFTSRDQLSFPYVLWRLKVVKNINTFPVCTRKDLVNSMGHIRKAKPLTN
;
A
#
# COMPACT_ATOMS: atom_id res chain seq x y z
N CYS A 1 7.06 -12.41 20.34
CA CYS A 1 7.55 -11.02 20.21
C CYS A 1 6.43 -10.01 20.35
N LEU A 2 5.33 -10.16 19.62
CA LEU A 2 4.14 -9.33 19.80
C LEU A 2 3.35 -9.78 21.03
N LYS A 3 3.07 -8.87 21.95
CA LYS A 3 2.16 -9.08 23.08
C LYS A 3 0.85 -8.36 22.79
N LEU A 4 -0.20 -9.11 22.56
CA LEU A 4 -1.56 -8.60 22.44
C LEU A 4 -2.23 -8.58 23.83
N LEU A 5 -3.35 -7.88 23.92
CA LEU A 5 -4.25 -8.01 25.06
C LEU A 5 -4.78 -9.46 25.16
N PRO A 6 -5.17 -9.93 26.36
CA PRO A 6 -5.90 -11.19 26.52
C PRO A 6 -7.18 -11.22 25.70
N ASP A 7 -7.63 -12.42 25.31
CA ASP A 7 -8.81 -12.58 24.45
C ASP A 7 -10.07 -11.94 25.07
N GLU A 8 -10.24 -12.04 26.40
CA GLU A 8 -11.33 -11.42 27.15
C GLU A 8 -11.35 -9.88 27.03
N GLU A 9 -10.18 -9.25 26.99
CA GLU A 9 -10.06 -7.81 26.82
C GLU A 9 -10.26 -7.38 25.36
N LEU A 10 -9.82 -8.21 24.39
CA LEU A 10 -10.00 -7.96 22.96
C LEU A 10 -11.47 -7.79 22.57
N GLU A 11 -12.37 -8.57 23.20
CA GLU A 11 -13.81 -8.45 22.96
C GLU A 11 -14.36 -7.04 23.30
N HIS A 12 -13.70 -6.35 24.23
CA HIS A 12 -14.10 -5.04 24.75
C HIS A 12 -13.27 -3.88 24.17
N VAL A 13 -12.31 -4.15 23.27
CA VAL A 13 -11.51 -3.07 22.67
C VAL A 13 -12.39 -2.14 21.85
N GLU A 14 -12.29 -0.85 22.18
CA GLU A 14 -12.85 0.25 21.42
C GLU A 14 -11.72 1.07 20.80
N LEU A 15 -11.76 1.22 19.48
CA LEU A 15 -10.81 2.06 18.77
C LEU A 15 -11.33 3.48 18.72
N PRO A 16 -10.48 4.51 18.88
CA PRO A 16 -10.90 5.88 18.68
C PRO A 16 -11.17 6.11 17.19
N LEU A 17 -12.46 6.26 16.85
CA LEU A 17 -12.94 6.44 15.47
C LEU A 17 -13.16 7.91 15.09
N THR A 18 -13.11 8.83 16.04
CA THR A 18 -13.31 10.28 15.85
C THR A 18 -11.99 11.02 15.66
N GLU A 19 -12.06 12.22 15.07
CA GLU A 19 -10.89 13.08 14.81
C GLU A 19 -10.41 13.77 16.09
N GLU A 20 -9.53 13.13 16.85
CA GLU A 20 -8.58 13.86 17.67
C GLU A 20 -7.27 13.98 16.88
N SER A 21 -7.18 15.07 16.10
CA SER A 21 -6.02 15.37 15.26
C SER A 21 -4.75 15.50 16.10
N SER A 22 -3.88 14.48 16.06
CA SER A 22 -2.56 14.50 16.70
C SER A 22 -1.49 15.27 15.90
N SER A 23 -1.82 15.79 14.70
CA SER A 23 -0.86 16.53 13.85
C SER A 23 -1.50 17.70 13.09
N ASN A 24 -1.24 18.92 13.55
CA ASN A 24 -1.70 20.17 12.94
C ASN A 24 -1.00 20.57 11.62
N LEU A 25 -0.06 19.76 11.12
CA LEU A 25 0.78 20.14 9.96
C LEU A 25 0.03 20.11 8.63
N VAL A 26 -0.83 19.11 8.41
CA VAL A 26 -1.68 19.01 7.21
C VAL A 26 -3.13 18.96 7.65
N LYS A 27 -3.80 20.11 7.63
CA LYS A 27 -5.20 20.27 8.03
C LYS A 27 -6.16 19.78 6.94
N ARG A 28 -5.75 19.87 5.68
CA ARG A 28 -6.56 19.45 4.52
C ARG A 28 -5.68 18.76 3.48
N LEU A 29 -6.13 17.60 3.02
CA LEU A 29 -5.52 16.88 1.91
C LEU A 29 -6.48 16.87 0.71
N VAL A 30 -6.02 17.33 -0.44
CA VAL A 30 -6.78 17.38 -1.69
C VAL A 30 -6.08 16.51 -2.73
N TYR A 31 -6.83 15.59 -3.32
CA TYR A 31 -6.33 14.74 -4.40
C TYR A 31 -6.60 15.41 -5.75
N LEU A 32 -5.59 15.44 -6.61
CA LEU A 32 -5.75 15.96 -7.98
C LEU A 32 -6.65 15.03 -8.81
N SER A 33 -7.49 15.62 -9.65
CA SER A 33 -8.36 14.94 -10.61
C SER A 33 -8.46 15.71 -11.94
N ASP A 34 -8.89 15.05 -13.00
CA ASP A 34 -8.93 15.55 -14.38
C ASP A 34 -10.08 16.51 -14.72
N GLN A 35 -10.77 17.08 -13.73
CA GLN A 35 -11.91 17.96 -13.97
C GLN A 35 -11.48 19.29 -14.63
N GLY A 36 -11.38 19.30 -15.97
CA GLY A 36 -11.56 20.48 -16.81
C GLY A 36 -10.39 21.00 -17.67
N THR A 37 -9.24 20.32 -17.79
CA THR A 37 -8.17 20.77 -18.71
C THR A 37 -7.95 19.79 -19.87
N PRO A 38 -8.19 20.21 -21.14
CA PRO A 38 -7.81 19.42 -22.30
C PRO A 38 -6.29 19.26 -22.33
N TYR A 39 -5.79 18.04 -22.49
CA TYR A 39 -4.37 17.80 -22.71
C TYR A 39 -3.94 18.48 -24.03
N GLY A 40 -3.25 19.61 -23.92
CA GLY A 40 -2.47 20.17 -25.00
C GLY A 40 -1.27 19.26 -25.24
N ALA A 41 -1.17 18.71 -26.46
CA ALA A 41 -0.01 17.97 -26.93
C ALA A 41 1.21 18.89 -26.89
N GLY A 42 1.99 18.81 -25.81
CA GLY A 42 3.27 19.48 -25.66
C GLY A 42 4.38 18.57 -26.17
N ASP A 43 4.85 18.88 -27.37
CA ASP A 43 6.00 18.23 -28.03
C ASP A 43 7.25 18.42 -27.16
N SER A 44 7.74 17.34 -26.54
CA SER A 44 9.05 17.33 -25.89
C SER A 44 9.81 16.06 -26.26
N THR A 45 10.78 16.25 -27.14
CA THR A 45 11.74 15.25 -27.59
C THR A 45 12.65 14.84 -26.45
N ASP A 46 12.41 13.67 -25.86
CA ASP A 46 13.45 12.95 -25.11
C ASP A 46 13.22 11.43 -25.21
N SER A 47 14.21 10.70 -25.73
CA SER A 47 14.06 9.31 -26.17
C SER A 47 13.88 8.27 -25.03
N TRP A 48 13.70 8.73 -23.78
CA TRP A 48 13.34 7.92 -22.61
C TRP A 48 11.82 7.83 -22.38
N LEU A 49 11.01 8.63 -23.07
CA LEU A 49 9.55 8.66 -22.93
C LEU A 49 8.82 7.42 -23.47
N ARG A 50 9.46 6.59 -24.31
CA ARG A 50 8.79 5.42 -24.92
C ARG A 50 8.60 4.22 -23.99
N ILE A 51 9.25 4.16 -22.83
CA ILE A 51 9.03 3.12 -21.79
C ILE A 51 8.00 3.60 -20.74
N ASN A 52 7.82 4.92 -20.61
CA ASN A 52 7.01 5.57 -19.56
C ASN A 52 5.50 5.63 -19.83
N ASP A 53 5.07 5.42 -21.08
CA ASP A 53 3.68 5.63 -21.52
C ASP A 53 2.68 4.65 -20.87
N THR A 54 3.17 3.56 -20.25
CA THR A 54 2.31 2.57 -19.55
C THR A 54 2.15 2.83 -18.06
N ARG A 55 3.07 3.56 -17.41
CA ARG A 55 3.04 3.84 -15.96
C ARG A 55 2.39 5.18 -15.65
N PHE A 56 2.60 6.16 -16.52
CA PHE A 56 1.88 7.43 -16.48
C PHE A 56 0.66 7.30 -17.38
N ASN A 57 -0.52 7.42 -16.79
CA ASN A 57 -1.80 7.22 -17.49
C ASN A 57 -2.91 8.01 -16.79
N LEU A 58 -4.14 7.85 -17.28
CA LEU A 58 -5.34 8.47 -16.72
C LEU A 58 -5.63 8.07 -15.26
N PHE A 59 -5.06 6.97 -14.74
CA PHE A 59 -5.15 6.64 -13.32
C PHE A 59 -4.26 7.53 -12.46
N THR A 60 -3.06 7.85 -12.94
CA THR A 60 -2.01 8.52 -12.16
C THR A 60 -1.91 10.02 -12.42
N GLY A 61 -2.37 10.50 -13.58
CA GLY A 61 -2.46 11.92 -13.91
C GLY A 61 -1.17 12.56 -14.42
N HIS A 62 -0.24 11.78 -14.98
CA HIS A 62 0.98 12.29 -15.65
C HIS A 62 1.81 13.30 -14.84
N GLN A 63 2.02 13.04 -13.54
CA GLN A 63 2.77 13.93 -12.66
C GLN A 63 4.16 14.28 -13.24
N THR A 64 4.45 15.57 -13.33
CA THR A 64 5.76 16.12 -13.73
C THR A 64 6.80 16.05 -12.59
N MET A 65 8.08 16.25 -12.90
CA MET A 65 9.13 16.33 -11.86
C MET A 65 8.96 17.57 -10.96
N ASP A 66 8.46 18.69 -11.50
CA ASP A 66 8.20 19.89 -10.71
C ASP A 66 7.03 19.68 -9.72
N GLU A 67 5.96 19.01 -10.16
CA GLU A 67 4.85 18.61 -9.28
C GLU A 67 5.30 17.61 -8.23
N ARG A 68 6.19 16.67 -8.60
CA ARG A 68 6.84 15.78 -7.64
C ARG A 68 7.57 16.58 -6.56
N GLU A 69 8.44 17.52 -6.91
CA GLU A 69 9.17 18.32 -5.92
C GLU A 69 8.24 19.18 -5.05
N LYS A 70 7.21 19.77 -5.64
CA LYS A 70 6.18 20.52 -4.90
C LYS A 70 5.44 19.63 -3.91
N SER A 71 5.14 18.38 -4.27
CA SER A 71 4.35 17.46 -3.43
C SER A 71 5.05 17.04 -2.13
N PHE A 72 6.39 17.17 -2.03
CA PHE A 72 7.13 16.92 -0.79
C PHE A 72 7.14 18.12 0.17
N LYS A 73 6.62 19.28 -0.24
CA LYS A 73 6.50 20.46 0.62
C LYS A 73 5.23 20.35 1.46
N VAL A 74 5.38 20.36 2.78
CA VAL A 74 4.28 20.20 3.72
C VAL A 74 3.67 21.56 4.03
N ASN A 75 2.42 21.75 3.63
CA ASN A 75 1.62 22.94 3.90
C ASN A 75 0.32 22.53 4.62
N GLU A 76 -0.39 23.50 5.20
CA GLU A 76 -1.68 23.23 5.86
C GLU A 76 -2.70 22.58 4.92
N THR A 77 -2.68 22.97 3.64
CA THR A 77 -3.41 22.30 2.57
C THR A 77 -2.41 21.67 1.61
N ALA A 78 -2.41 20.34 1.54
CA ALA A 78 -1.59 19.57 0.61
C ALA A 78 -2.43 19.16 -0.61
N VAL A 79 -1.91 19.42 -1.81
CA VAL A 79 -2.52 19.02 -3.08
C VAL A 79 -1.61 18.02 -3.77
N ILE A 80 -2.10 16.82 -4.09
CA ILE A 80 -1.23 15.71 -4.51
C ILE A 80 -1.89 14.73 -5.50
N HIS A 81 -1.11 14.17 -6.42
CA HIS A 81 -1.50 12.98 -7.18
C HIS A 81 -1.60 11.78 -6.25
N CYS A 82 -2.66 10.98 -6.35
CA CYS A 82 -2.83 9.84 -5.44
C CYS A 82 -3.62 8.69 -6.06
N GLY A 83 -3.37 8.39 -7.33
CA GLY A 83 -4.21 7.48 -8.12
C GLY A 83 -5.63 8.03 -8.32
N PHE A 84 -6.46 7.29 -9.06
CA PHE A 84 -7.84 7.68 -9.37
C PHE A 84 -7.96 9.13 -9.87
N TYR A 85 -7.04 9.55 -10.73
CA TYR A 85 -7.00 10.91 -11.28
C TYR A 85 -8.18 11.17 -12.23
N SER A 86 -8.46 10.21 -13.12
CA SER A 86 -9.61 10.22 -14.02
C SER A 86 -10.56 9.09 -13.68
N GLU A 87 -11.86 9.31 -13.87
CA GLU A 87 -12.85 8.22 -13.87
C GLU A 87 -12.54 7.20 -14.97
N ASN A 88 -11.92 7.60 -16.08
CA ASN A 88 -11.53 6.71 -17.16
C ASN A 88 -10.17 6.03 -16.92
N GLY A 89 -9.55 6.25 -15.75
CA GLY A 89 -8.25 5.69 -15.39
C GLY A 89 -8.22 4.20 -15.09
N GLY A 90 -9.38 3.51 -15.06
CA GLY A 90 -9.44 2.07 -14.72
C GLY A 90 -9.62 1.81 -13.22
N PHE A 91 -9.19 0.63 -12.77
CA PHE A 91 -9.43 0.09 -11.42
C PHE A 91 -10.92 0.12 -11.03
N LYS A 92 -11.76 -0.47 -11.88
CA LYS A 92 -13.21 -0.43 -11.73
C LYS A 92 -13.68 -1.49 -10.74
N ILE A 93 -14.44 -1.04 -9.74
CA ILE A 93 -15.08 -1.86 -8.71
C ILE A 93 -16.60 -1.68 -8.84
N SER A 94 -17.37 -2.73 -8.52
CA SER A 94 -18.83 -2.68 -8.53
C SER A 94 -19.37 -1.67 -7.52
N ASP A 95 -20.56 -1.12 -7.75
CA ASP A 95 -21.14 -0.14 -6.80
C ASP A 95 -21.56 -0.80 -5.47
N GLU A 96 -21.89 -2.09 -5.50
CA GLU A 96 -22.12 -2.89 -4.29
C GLU A 96 -20.84 -2.99 -3.44
N ASP A 97 -19.71 -3.35 -4.05
CA ASP A 97 -18.42 -3.45 -3.35
C ASP A 97 -17.95 -2.08 -2.85
N LYS A 98 -18.15 -1.01 -3.64
CA LYS A 98 -17.86 0.36 -3.18
C LYS A 98 -18.68 0.71 -1.94
N SER A 99 -19.97 0.37 -1.94
CA SER A 99 -20.87 0.63 -0.80
C SER A 99 -20.43 -0.16 0.43
N TYR A 100 -20.08 -1.43 0.27
CA TYR A 100 -19.51 -2.24 1.34
C TYR A 100 -18.23 -1.61 1.90
N MET A 101 -17.28 -1.24 1.03
CA MET A 101 -16.00 -0.66 1.43
C MET A 101 -16.14 0.73 2.08
N GLN A 102 -17.13 1.52 1.66
CA GLN A 102 -17.49 2.79 2.31
C GLN A 102 -18.04 2.59 3.73
N SER A 103 -18.72 1.48 4.01
CA SER A 103 -19.24 1.21 5.36
C SER A 103 -18.14 0.89 6.38
N CYS A 104 -16.96 0.44 5.91
CA CYS A 104 -15.88 -0.02 6.76
C CYS A 104 -15.25 1.08 7.61
N LYS A 105 -15.24 0.90 8.94
CA LYS A 105 -14.49 1.76 9.89
C LYS A 105 -13.07 1.27 10.16
N VAL A 106 -12.86 -0.04 10.03
CA VAL A 106 -11.57 -0.70 10.08
C VAL A 106 -11.52 -1.72 8.96
N ALA A 107 -10.42 -1.79 8.22
CA ALA A 107 -10.27 -2.73 7.11
C ALA A 107 -8.96 -3.51 7.18
N VAL A 108 -9.05 -4.84 7.10
CA VAL A 108 -7.93 -5.71 6.75
C VAL A 108 -8.04 -6.01 5.25
N SER A 109 -6.96 -5.77 4.51
CA SER A 109 -6.98 -6.02 3.07
C SER A 109 -5.77 -6.78 2.56
N THR A 110 -6.01 -7.55 1.50
CA THR A 110 -5.00 -8.24 0.70
C THR A 110 -5.35 -8.14 -0.79
N CYS A 111 -4.42 -8.49 -1.67
CA CYS A 111 -4.74 -8.61 -3.10
C CYS A 111 -3.94 -9.71 -3.78
N ALA A 112 -4.55 -10.34 -4.77
CA ALA A 112 -3.87 -11.20 -5.72
C ALA A 112 -4.33 -10.78 -7.12
N PHE A 113 -3.38 -10.37 -7.96
CA PHE A 113 -3.62 -10.05 -9.36
C PHE A 113 -2.73 -10.94 -10.24
N GLY A 114 -3.28 -11.43 -11.36
CA GLY A 114 -2.60 -12.37 -12.25
C GLY A 114 -2.51 -13.81 -11.74
N GLY A 115 -3.28 -14.20 -10.71
CA GLY A 115 -3.44 -15.58 -10.25
C GLY A 115 -2.20 -16.26 -9.65
N GLY A 116 -1.29 -15.48 -9.07
CA GLY A 116 -0.01 -15.99 -8.54
C GLY A 116 -0.09 -16.61 -7.13
N ASP A 117 -1.05 -16.16 -6.32
CA ASP A 117 -1.17 -16.51 -4.90
C ASP A 117 -2.56 -17.07 -4.57
N ASP A 118 -2.65 -17.79 -3.46
CA ASP A 118 -3.89 -18.36 -2.95
C ASP A 118 -4.49 -17.52 -1.80
N LEU A 119 -5.74 -17.79 -1.46
CA LEU A 119 -6.50 -17.04 -0.47
C LEU A 119 -6.49 -17.74 0.89
N TYR A 120 -5.51 -17.39 1.70
CA TYR A 120 -5.44 -17.89 3.07
C TYR A 120 -6.43 -17.17 3.99
N GLN A 121 -7.28 -17.95 4.67
CA GLN A 121 -8.24 -17.41 5.64
C GLN A 121 -7.51 -16.82 6.85
N PRO A 122 -7.94 -15.64 7.37
CA PRO A 122 -7.39 -15.11 8.60
C PRO A 122 -7.82 -15.99 9.77
N ILE A 123 -6.88 -16.21 10.70
CA ILE A 123 -7.06 -17.08 11.87
C ILE A 123 -6.79 -16.32 13.16
N GLY A 124 -7.47 -16.71 14.24
CA GLY A 124 -7.35 -16.04 15.54
C GLY A 124 -8.01 -14.67 15.60
N MET A 125 -9.15 -14.50 14.93
CA MET A 125 -10.00 -13.31 15.07
C MET A 125 -10.99 -13.54 16.20
N SER A 126 -11.15 -12.56 17.09
CA SER A 126 -12.22 -12.50 18.09
C SER A 126 -13.60 -12.27 17.45
N GLU A 127 -14.67 -12.52 18.20
CA GLU A 127 -16.03 -12.24 17.73
C GLU A 127 -16.24 -10.74 17.54
N ALA A 128 -15.69 -9.90 18.43
CA ALA A 128 -15.67 -8.46 18.26
C ALA A 128 -15.00 -8.03 16.95
N SER A 129 -13.84 -8.60 16.61
CA SER A 129 -13.16 -8.30 15.35
C SER A 129 -13.99 -8.68 14.13
N LEU A 130 -14.61 -9.87 14.14
CA LEU A 130 -15.47 -10.30 13.02
C LEU A 130 -16.67 -9.39 12.79
N LYS A 131 -17.15 -8.69 13.82
CA LYS A 131 -18.25 -7.72 13.73
C LYS A 131 -17.79 -6.31 13.37
N LYS A 132 -16.62 -5.89 13.85
CA LYS A 132 -16.12 -4.50 13.75
C LYS A 132 -15.19 -4.26 12.56
N VAL A 133 -14.62 -5.31 11.97
CA VAL A 133 -13.56 -5.21 10.95
C VAL A 133 -14.02 -5.80 9.62
N CYS A 134 -13.87 -5.03 8.55
CA CYS A 134 -14.03 -5.55 7.19
C CYS A 134 -12.78 -6.32 6.76
N TYR A 135 -12.96 -7.47 6.12
CA TYR A 135 -11.88 -8.24 5.52
C TYR A 135 -12.08 -8.28 4.01
N VAL A 136 -11.20 -7.65 3.24
CA VAL A 136 -11.37 -7.49 1.79
C VAL A 136 -10.19 -8.06 1.01
N ALA A 137 -10.47 -8.94 0.06
CA ALA A 137 -9.48 -9.46 -0.88
C ALA A 137 -9.77 -8.94 -2.29
N PHE A 138 -8.81 -8.21 -2.88
CA PHE A 138 -8.93 -7.68 -4.24
C PHE A 138 -8.36 -8.67 -5.25
N TRP A 139 -9.18 -9.07 -6.23
CA TRP A 139 -8.81 -9.97 -7.32
C TRP A 139 -9.05 -9.32 -8.69
N ASP A 140 -8.33 -9.80 -9.70
CA ASP A 140 -8.66 -9.55 -11.10
C ASP A 140 -9.36 -10.77 -11.71
N GLU A 141 -9.87 -10.62 -12.92
CA GLU A 141 -10.58 -11.72 -13.62
C GLU A 141 -9.68 -12.94 -13.85
N ILE A 142 -8.36 -12.73 -14.00
CA ILE A 142 -7.37 -13.82 -14.10
C ILE A 142 -7.30 -14.61 -12.80
N THR A 143 -7.24 -13.91 -11.66
CA THR A 143 -7.19 -14.55 -10.34
C THR A 143 -8.51 -15.26 -10.04
N LEU A 144 -9.65 -14.65 -10.36
CA LEU A 144 -10.97 -15.28 -10.23
C LEU A 144 -11.00 -16.64 -10.95
N ALA A 145 -10.68 -16.66 -12.24
CA ALA A 145 -10.67 -17.90 -13.02
C ALA A 145 -9.68 -18.94 -12.46
N ALA A 146 -8.49 -18.50 -12.01
CA ALA A 146 -7.49 -19.39 -11.42
C ALA A 146 -7.93 -20.01 -10.08
N GLN A 147 -8.75 -19.29 -9.31
CA GLN A 147 -9.27 -19.70 -8.01
C GLN A 147 -10.49 -20.63 -8.17
N GLU A 148 -11.39 -20.34 -9.10
CA GLU A 148 -12.52 -21.21 -9.44
C GLU A 148 -12.06 -22.59 -9.92
N LEU A 149 -10.99 -22.66 -10.71
CA LEU A 149 -10.37 -23.91 -11.15
C LEU A 149 -9.80 -24.75 -9.99
N GLN A 150 -9.48 -24.11 -8.85
CA GLN A 150 -9.02 -24.78 -7.63
C GLN A 150 -10.17 -25.13 -6.68
N GLY A 151 -11.41 -24.83 -7.06
CA GLY A 151 -12.60 -25.07 -6.25
C GLY A 151 -12.95 -23.94 -5.28
N ASN A 152 -12.19 -22.84 -5.28
CA ASN A 152 -12.50 -21.66 -4.48
C ASN A 152 -13.58 -20.84 -5.20
N LYS A 153 -14.83 -21.00 -4.76
CA LYS A 153 -15.99 -20.28 -5.32
C LYS A 153 -16.44 -19.18 -4.38
N ILE A 154 -16.74 -18.03 -4.95
CA ILE A 154 -17.37 -16.91 -4.25
C ILE A 154 -18.81 -17.32 -3.92
N GLY A 155 -19.22 -17.19 -2.66
CA GLY A 155 -20.61 -17.42 -2.25
C GLY A 155 -21.56 -16.38 -2.82
N ASP A 156 -22.87 -16.63 -2.75
CA ASP A 156 -23.91 -15.70 -3.21
C ASP A 156 -23.89 -14.37 -2.43
N ASP A 157 -23.30 -14.37 -1.24
CA ASP A 157 -23.05 -13.19 -0.40
C ASP A 157 -21.79 -12.40 -0.82
N GLY A 158 -21.05 -12.90 -1.82
CA GLY A 158 -19.79 -12.34 -2.31
C GLY A 158 -18.57 -12.63 -1.43
N PHE A 159 -18.66 -13.60 -0.51
CA PHE A 159 -17.56 -13.96 0.40
C PHE A 159 -16.92 -15.31 0.06
N ILE A 160 -15.65 -15.46 0.45
CA ILE A 160 -14.99 -16.75 0.63
C ILE A 160 -14.47 -16.79 2.07
N GLY A 161 -15.16 -17.54 2.92
CA GLY A 161 -14.90 -17.55 4.36
C GLY A 161 -15.09 -16.15 4.94
N LYS A 162 -14.03 -15.58 5.53
CA LYS A 162 -14.08 -14.24 6.13
C LYS A 162 -13.88 -13.11 5.10
N TRP A 163 -13.35 -13.40 3.92
CA TRP A 163 -12.97 -12.39 2.93
C TRP A 163 -14.15 -12.01 2.04
N ARG A 164 -14.52 -10.72 1.99
CA ARG A 164 -15.30 -10.16 0.87
C ARG A 164 -14.39 -10.13 -0.35
N ILE A 165 -14.81 -10.77 -1.43
CA ILE A 165 -14.03 -10.81 -2.67
C ILE A 165 -14.46 -9.64 -3.56
N VAL A 166 -13.52 -8.73 -3.84
CA VAL A 166 -13.75 -7.58 -4.71
C VAL A 166 -13.06 -7.82 -6.04
N ILE A 167 -13.84 -7.97 -7.11
CA ILE A 167 -13.32 -8.14 -8.46
C ILE A 167 -13.05 -6.78 -9.09
N VAL A 168 -11.77 -6.50 -9.34
CA VAL A 168 -11.28 -5.29 -9.99
C VAL A 168 -11.19 -5.51 -11.49
N LYS A 169 -11.90 -4.69 -12.24
CA LYS A 169 -11.88 -4.68 -13.71
C LYS A 169 -11.05 -3.53 -14.25
N ASN A 170 -10.58 -3.67 -15.48
CA ASN A 170 -9.84 -2.64 -16.21
C ASN A 170 -8.65 -2.09 -15.39
N LEU A 171 -7.73 -2.98 -15.03
CA LEU A 171 -6.56 -2.62 -14.24
C LEU A 171 -5.69 -1.59 -14.98
N PRO A 172 -5.18 -0.55 -14.28
CA PRO A 172 -4.52 0.59 -14.92
C PRO A 172 -3.12 0.29 -15.47
N PHE A 173 -2.46 -0.77 -15.00
CA PHE A 173 -1.07 -1.07 -15.39
C PHE A 173 -0.96 -2.49 -15.95
N VAL A 174 -0.09 -2.68 -16.93
CA VAL A 174 0.27 -4.02 -17.44
C VAL A 174 1.00 -4.84 -16.35
N ASP A 175 1.83 -4.19 -15.52
CA ASP A 175 2.52 -4.83 -14.39
C ASP A 175 1.56 -5.08 -13.22
N GLN A 176 1.19 -6.35 -13.03
CA GLN A 176 0.34 -6.78 -11.92
C GLN A 176 0.90 -6.49 -10.53
N ARG A 177 2.24 -6.43 -10.40
CA ARG A 177 2.86 -6.04 -9.13
C ARG A 177 2.63 -4.57 -8.82
N LEU A 178 2.54 -3.72 -9.86
CA LEU A 178 2.22 -2.30 -9.72
C LEU A 178 0.73 -2.12 -9.40
N ASN A 179 -0.17 -2.86 -10.05
CA ASN A 179 -1.59 -2.89 -9.68
C ASN A 179 -1.78 -3.27 -8.21
N GLY A 180 -1.05 -4.26 -7.71
CA GLY A 180 -1.09 -4.66 -6.30
C GLY A 180 -0.63 -3.59 -5.31
N LYS A 181 0.00 -2.51 -5.79
CA LYS A 181 0.34 -1.35 -4.94
C LYS A 181 -0.86 -0.46 -4.66
N ILE A 182 -1.92 -0.50 -5.47
CA ILE A 182 -3.12 0.30 -5.26
C ILE A 182 -3.81 -0.10 -3.94
N PRO A 183 -4.25 -1.34 -3.71
CA PRO A 183 -4.86 -1.71 -2.43
C PRO A 183 -3.86 -1.68 -1.26
N LYS A 184 -2.57 -1.90 -1.53
CA LYS A 184 -1.51 -1.81 -0.53
C LYS A 184 -1.26 -0.40 -0.03
N MET A 185 -1.20 0.58 -0.94
CA MET A 185 -0.74 1.93 -0.62
C MET A 185 -1.89 2.93 -0.51
N LEU A 186 -3.00 2.70 -1.20
CA LEU A 186 -4.11 3.65 -1.30
C LEU A 186 -5.40 3.17 -0.59
N PRO A 187 -5.37 2.46 0.56
CA PRO A 187 -6.63 2.07 1.19
C PRO A 187 -7.46 3.28 1.64
N HIS A 188 -6.86 4.45 1.89
CA HIS A 188 -7.61 5.66 2.22
C HIS A 188 -8.44 6.20 1.03
N ARG A 189 -8.10 5.81 -0.20
CA ARG A 189 -8.91 6.06 -1.40
C ARG A 189 -9.99 5.00 -1.59
N LEU A 190 -9.76 3.78 -1.09
CA LEU A 190 -10.65 2.62 -1.24
C LEU A 190 -11.68 2.50 -0.12
N PHE A 191 -11.30 2.84 1.11
CA PHE A 191 -12.09 2.78 2.33
C PHE A 191 -12.20 4.20 2.92
N PRO A 192 -12.95 5.12 2.29
CA PRO A 192 -12.92 6.55 2.62
C PRO A 192 -13.39 6.88 4.05
N HIS A 193 -14.11 5.96 4.71
CA HIS A 193 -14.57 6.11 6.09
C HIS A 193 -13.84 5.21 7.09
N ALA A 194 -12.82 4.48 6.66
CA ALA A 194 -11.99 3.71 7.56
C ALA A 194 -11.00 4.62 8.29
N LYS A 195 -10.97 4.52 9.62
CA LYS A 195 -9.98 5.20 10.46
C LYS A 195 -8.69 4.41 10.54
N TYR A 196 -8.76 3.08 10.46
CA TYR A 196 -7.59 2.20 10.50
C TYR A 196 -7.61 1.18 9.37
N SER A 197 -6.43 0.81 8.87
CA SER A 197 -6.29 -0.32 7.96
C SER A 197 -5.07 -1.18 8.23
N ILE A 198 -5.18 -2.46 7.91
CA ILE A 198 -4.10 -3.44 7.93
C ILE A 198 -3.95 -4.01 6.52
N TRP A 199 -2.79 -3.80 5.91
CA TRP A 199 -2.40 -4.51 4.69
C TRP A 199 -1.70 -5.81 5.04
N VAL A 200 -2.02 -6.89 4.32
CA VAL A 200 -1.31 -8.18 4.38
C VAL A 200 -1.00 -8.65 2.96
N ASP A 201 0.29 -8.89 2.65
CA ASP A 201 0.68 -9.48 1.36
C ASP A 201 0.04 -10.88 1.19
N SER A 202 -0.53 -11.16 0.01
CA SER A 202 -1.24 -12.40 -0.36
C SER A 202 -0.48 -13.70 -0.13
N LYS A 203 0.85 -13.66 -0.18
CA LYS A 203 1.74 -14.79 0.14
C LYS A 203 1.82 -15.13 1.65
N SER A 204 1.03 -14.46 2.48
CA SER A 204 1.05 -14.59 3.94
C SER A 204 -0.37 -14.77 4.48
N GLN A 205 -0.52 -15.63 5.48
CA GLN A 205 -1.78 -15.78 6.21
C GLN A 205 -1.76 -14.90 7.45
N PHE A 206 -2.76 -14.02 7.61
CA PHE A 206 -2.92 -13.21 8.82
C PHE A 206 -3.40 -14.07 9.99
N ARG A 207 -2.68 -13.99 11.13
CA ARG A 207 -2.88 -14.93 12.26
C ARG A 207 -3.02 -14.27 13.63
N ARG A 208 -3.37 -12.98 13.66
CA ARG A 208 -3.51 -12.19 14.90
C ARG A 208 -4.73 -11.29 14.81
N ASP A 209 -5.44 -11.15 15.92
CA ASP A 209 -6.64 -10.32 16.00
C ASP A 209 -6.35 -8.86 15.58
N PRO A 210 -7.11 -8.27 14.63
CA PRO A 210 -6.82 -6.96 14.07
C PRO A 210 -7.01 -5.82 15.07
N LEU A 211 -7.98 -5.91 16.01
CA LEU A 211 -8.18 -4.90 17.03
C LEU A 211 -6.97 -4.88 17.98
N GLY A 212 -6.53 -6.07 18.42
CA GLY A 212 -5.33 -6.21 19.22
C GLY A 212 -4.06 -5.74 18.50
N VAL A 213 -3.95 -6.01 17.21
CA VAL A 213 -2.82 -5.55 16.38
C VAL A 213 -2.78 -4.02 16.28
N ILE A 214 -3.93 -3.37 16.07
CA ILE A 214 -4.04 -1.90 16.02
C ILE A 214 -3.70 -1.30 17.38
N GLU A 215 -4.27 -1.84 18.46
CA GLU A 215 -3.97 -1.38 19.82
C GLU A 215 -2.47 -1.50 20.12
N ALA A 216 -1.88 -2.67 19.88
CA ALA A 216 -0.49 -2.93 20.27
C ALA A 216 0.54 -2.19 19.41
N LEU A 217 0.27 -1.97 18.12
CA LEU A 217 1.24 -1.41 17.17
C LEU A 217 1.03 0.06 16.84
N LEU A 218 -0.16 0.61 17.09
CA LEU A 218 -0.47 2.03 16.89
C LEU A 218 -0.76 2.73 18.21
N LEU A 219 -1.80 2.32 18.93
CA LEU A 219 -2.29 3.07 20.10
C LEU A 219 -1.27 3.07 21.25
N ARG A 220 -0.84 1.88 21.66
CA ARG A 220 0.13 1.69 22.76
C ARG A 220 1.48 2.35 22.48
N THR A 221 1.87 2.43 21.22
CA THR A 221 3.14 3.06 20.80
C THR A 221 2.97 4.49 20.32
N ASN A 222 1.78 5.08 20.47
CA ASN A 222 1.41 6.41 19.97
C ASN A 222 1.92 6.66 18.53
N SER A 223 1.62 5.71 17.64
CA SER A 223 2.12 5.67 16.27
C SER A 223 0.98 5.69 15.26
N VAL A 224 1.17 6.37 14.14
CA VAL A 224 0.16 6.47 13.06
C VAL A 224 0.39 5.45 11.94
N LEU A 225 1.57 4.84 11.93
CA LEU A 225 2.00 3.84 10.96
C LEU A 225 2.91 2.83 11.65
N ALA A 226 2.68 1.54 11.42
CA ALA A 226 3.55 0.47 11.84
C ALA A 226 3.93 -0.42 10.65
N ILE A 227 5.22 -0.68 10.50
CA ILE A 227 5.79 -1.45 9.40
C ILE A 227 7.05 -2.20 9.86
N SER A 228 7.28 -3.40 9.34
CA SER A 228 8.43 -4.21 9.77
C SER A 228 9.76 -3.57 9.33
N GLU A 229 10.79 -3.74 10.15
CA GLU A 229 12.17 -3.63 9.70
C GLU A 229 12.49 -4.70 8.64
N HIS A 230 13.37 -4.36 7.71
CA HIS A 230 13.84 -5.31 6.71
C HIS A 230 14.76 -6.37 7.33
N GLY A 231 14.57 -7.65 6.99
CA GLY A 231 15.28 -8.74 7.68
C GLY A 231 16.77 -8.91 7.37
N ALA A 232 17.26 -8.36 6.25
CA ALA A 232 18.65 -8.57 5.81
C ALA A 232 19.43 -7.25 5.68
N ARG A 233 19.24 -6.53 4.57
CA ARG A 233 19.93 -5.28 4.25
C ARG A 233 19.36 -4.10 5.00
N SER A 234 20.15 -3.02 5.13
CA SER A 234 19.81 -1.83 5.90
C SER A 234 19.87 -0.52 5.11
N SER A 235 20.45 -0.49 3.91
CA SER A 235 20.56 0.72 3.07
C SER A 235 19.83 0.54 1.74
N VAL A 236 19.20 1.61 1.24
CA VAL A 236 18.54 1.65 -0.08
C VAL A 236 19.50 1.27 -1.21
N TYR A 237 20.76 1.71 -1.13
CA TYR A 237 21.77 1.39 -2.13
C TYR A 237 22.18 -0.08 -2.13
N ASP A 238 22.26 -0.70 -0.95
CA ASP A 238 22.52 -2.14 -0.84
C ASP A 238 21.32 -2.96 -1.35
N GLU A 239 20.09 -2.49 -1.09
CA GLU A 239 18.88 -3.09 -1.64
C GLU A 239 18.85 -3.01 -3.16
N ALA A 240 19.20 -1.86 -3.74
CA ALA A 240 19.26 -1.68 -5.19
C ALA A 240 20.16 -2.72 -5.87
N LYS A 241 21.38 -2.91 -5.35
CA LYS A 241 22.30 -3.97 -5.82
C LYS A 241 21.67 -5.36 -5.71
N ALA A 242 20.95 -5.64 -4.62
CA ALA A 242 20.29 -6.91 -4.41
C ALA A 242 19.07 -7.12 -5.31
N VAL A 243 18.33 -6.06 -5.64
CA VAL A 243 17.21 -6.08 -6.60
C VAL A 243 17.72 -6.48 -7.98
N VAL A 244 18.79 -5.83 -8.45
CA VAL A 244 19.41 -6.14 -9.75
C VAL A 244 19.95 -7.58 -9.76
N ARG A 245 20.77 -7.95 -8.76
CA ARG A 245 21.34 -9.31 -8.68
C ARG A 245 20.28 -10.42 -8.63
N LYS A 246 19.11 -10.14 -8.06
CA LYS A 246 17.99 -11.09 -7.97
C LYS A 246 17.04 -11.01 -9.18
N HIS A 247 17.38 -10.24 -10.22
CA HIS A 247 16.56 -10.05 -11.42
C HIS A 247 15.12 -9.60 -11.07
N LYS A 248 15.02 -8.72 -10.07
CA LYS A 248 13.74 -8.20 -9.58
C LYS A 248 13.30 -6.95 -10.33
N ALA A 249 14.22 -6.20 -10.89
CA ALA A 249 13.99 -5.09 -11.82
C ALA A 249 15.21 -5.02 -12.74
N THR A 250 15.11 -4.35 -13.89
CA THR A 250 16.28 -4.23 -14.77
C THR A 250 17.34 -3.32 -14.14
N PRO A 251 18.62 -3.49 -14.47
CA PRO A 251 19.67 -2.57 -14.03
C PRO A 251 19.35 -1.10 -14.35
N GLU A 252 18.79 -0.84 -15.53
CA GLU A 252 18.48 0.50 -16.04
C GLU A 252 17.36 1.15 -15.22
N GLU A 253 16.27 0.43 -14.97
CA GLU A 253 15.16 0.91 -14.13
C GLU A 253 15.64 1.29 -12.72
N VAL A 254 16.53 0.47 -12.14
CA VAL A 254 17.08 0.71 -10.81
C VAL A 254 18.05 1.90 -10.81
N GLU A 255 18.89 2.03 -11.83
CA GLU A 255 19.87 3.12 -11.90
C GLU A 255 19.19 4.49 -12.03
N VAL A 256 18.09 4.59 -12.80
CA VAL A 256 17.29 5.82 -12.89
C VAL A 256 16.77 6.24 -11.51
N GLN A 257 16.17 5.32 -10.76
CA GLN A 257 15.65 5.60 -9.42
C GLN A 257 16.74 6.05 -8.46
N ILE A 258 17.85 5.30 -8.42
CA ILE A 258 18.93 5.55 -7.47
C ILE A 258 19.71 6.81 -7.82
N THR A 259 19.88 7.14 -9.10
CA THR A 259 20.48 8.40 -9.54
C THR A 259 19.63 9.59 -9.11
N GLN A 260 18.31 9.53 -9.26
CA GLN A 260 17.44 10.58 -8.73
C GLN A 260 17.57 10.70 -7.22
N TYR A 261 17.59 9.59 -6.48
CA TYR A 261 17.69 9.63 -5.02
C TYR A 261 19.03 10.19 -4.53
N ARG A 262 20.13 9.90 -5.25
CA ARG A 262 21.43 10.55 -5.00
C ARG A 262 21.36 12.05 -5.26
N LYS A 263 20.77 12.46 -6.38
CA LYS A 263 20.59 13.89 -6.74
C LYS A 263 19.77 14.63 -5.68
N ASP A 264 18.76 13.98 -5.12
CA ASP A 264 17.91 14.55 -4.08
C ASP A 264 18.63 14.63 -2.72
N GLY A 265 19.74 13.91 -2.54
CA GLY A 265 20.58 13.92 -1.35
C GLY A 265 20.31 12.80 -0.35
N LEU A 266 19.67 11.69 -0.77
CA LEU A 266 19.42 10.54 0.10
C LEU A 266 20.76 10.03 0.68
N PRO A 267 20.93 9.94 2.01
CA PRO A 267 22.18 9.49 2.59
C PRO A 267 22.40 7.99 2.35
N ALA A 268 23.66 7.59 2.23
CA ALA A 268 24.06 6.18 2.13
C ALA A 268 23.88 5.40 3.45
N ASP A 269 23.56 6.11 4.52
CA ASP A 269 23.43 5.59 5.87
C ASP A 269 22.46 4.41 5.95
N LYS A 270 22.90 3.40 6.71
CA LYS A 270 22.13 2.18 6.99
C LYS A 270 21.05 2.40 8.05
N ARG A 271 21.03 3.58 8.67
CA ARG A 271 20.09 3.93 9.73
C ARG A 271 19.56 5.35 9.57
N PHE A 272 18.27 5.51 9.78
CA PHE A 272 17.62 6.82 9.94
C PHE A 272 17.21 6.96 11.40
N ASN A 273 17.69 8.00 12.09
CA ASN A 273 17.41 8.26 13.51
C ASN A 273 17.65 7.04 14.42
N GLY A 274 18.78 6.35 14.22
CA GLY A 274 19.15 5.18 15.01
C GLY A 274 18.41 3.88 14.65
N ARG A 275 17.43 3.90 13.75
CA ARG A 275 16.68 2.71 13.30
C ARG A 275 17.08 2.26 11.91
N LYS A 276 16.86 0.99 11.58
CA LYS A 276 17.19 0.46 10.25
C LYS A 276 16.46 1.26 9.16
N ALA A 277 17.18 1.74 8.14
CA ALA A 277 16.56 2.58 7.11
C ALA A 277 15.62 1.79 6.20
N LEU A 278 15.89 0.51 5.97
CA LEU A 278 15.03 -0.35 5.16
C LEU A 278 13.90 -1.01 5.96
N ASN A 279 12.73 -1.06 5.32
CA ASN A 279 11.55 -1.72 5.84
C ASN A 279 11.09 -2.87 4.94
N GLU A 280 10.29 -3.76 5.50
CA GLU A 280 9.61 -4.84 4.78
C GLU A 280 8.10 -4.65 4.89
N ALA A 281 7.50 -4.21 3.78
CA ALA A 281 6.10 -3.81 3.71
C ALA A 281 5.13 -4.98 3.53
N SER A 282 5.43 -6.19 4.05
CA SER A 282 4.54 -7.34 3.87
C SER A 282 3.31 -7.30 4.79
N VAL A 283 3.42 -6.55 5.89
CA VAL A 283 2.30 -6.17 6.76
C VAL A 283 2.46 -4.69 7.08
N ILE A 284 1.39 -3.91 6.92
CA ILE A 284 1.37 -2.48 7.25
C ILE A 284 0.12 -2.22 8.07
N VAL A 285 0.27 -1.64 9.25
CA VAL A 285 -0.84 -1.21 10.11
C VAL A 285 -0.82 0.31 10.14
N ARG A 286 -1.95 0.98 9.92
CA ARG A 286 -1.97 2.44 9.82
C ARG A 286 -3.28 3.06 10.28
N GLU A 287 -3.14 4.25 10.83
CA GLU A 287 -4.22 5.19 11.06
C GLU A 287 -4.32 6.15 9.87
N HIS A 288 -5.54 6.37 9.40
CA HIS A 288 -5.86 7.34 8.35
C HIS A 288 -5.95 8.73 8.95
N THR A 289 -4.90 9.50 8.72
CA THR A 289 -4.82 10.95 8.96
C THR A 289 -4.41 11.64 7.66
N ASN A 290 -4.63 12.94 7.54
CA ASN A 290 -4.17 13.69 6.36
C ASN A 290 -2.66 13.51 6.11
N LEU A 291 -1.85 13.53 7.17
CA LEU A 291 -0.40 13.37 7.04
C LEU A 291 -0.01 11.94 6.62
N THR A 292 -0.61 10.91 7.22
CA THR A 292 -0.36 9.52 6.83
C THR A 292 -0.84 9.26 5.40
N ASN A 293 -2.00 9.78 5.01
CA ASN A 293 -2.54 9.61 3.66
C ASN A 293 -1.64 10.31 2.62
N MET A 294 -1.15 11.52 2.90
CA MET A 294 -0.16 12.21 2.06
C MET A 294 1.12 11.38 1.89
N LEU A 295 1.68 10.83 2.98
CA LEU A 295 2.84 9.93 2.94
C LEU A 295 2.58 8.74 2.01
N MET A 296 1.40 8.13 2.12
CA MET A 296 1.02 6.96 1.32
C MET A 296 0.85 7.30 -0.16
N CYS A 297 0.30 8.48 -0.49
CA CYS A 297 0.22 8.99 -1.87
C CYS A 297 1.61 9.23 -2.46
N LEU A 298 2.52 9.89 -1.73
CA LEU A 298 3.90 10.11 -2.16
C LEU A 298 4.62 8.80 -2.43
N TRP A 299 4.44 7.81 -1.54
CA TRP A 299 5.03 6.49 -1.73
C TRP A 299 4.50 5.78 -2.98
N PHE A 300 3.19 5.83 -3.22
CA PHE A 300 2.60 5.28 -4.44
C PHE A 300 3.16 5.97 -5.70
N ASN A 301 3.26 7.30 -5.70
CA ASN A 301 3.78 8.06 -6.84
C ASN A 301 5.24 7.70 -7.18
N GLU A 302 6.08 7.53 -6.17
CA GLU A 302 7.47 7.10 -6.36
C GLU A 302 7.57 5.68 -6.95
N VAL A 303 6.66 4.80 -6.53
CA VAL A 303 6.57 3.42 -7.02
C VAL A 303 6.07 3.35 -8.46
N VAL A 304 5.13 4.21 -8.83
CA VAL A 304 4.66 4.37 -10.21
C VAL A 304 5.77 4.93 -11.10
N ARG A 305 6.42 6.01 -10.65
CA ARG A 305 7.43 6.74 -11.45
C ARG A 305 8.67 5.91 -11.74
N PHE A 306 9.13 5.15 -10.74
CA PHE A 306 10.38 4.42 -10.82
C PHE A 306 10.13 2.92 -10.92
N THR A 307 10.37 2.17 -9.84
CA THR A 307 10.24 0.71 -9.84
C THR A 307 9.13 0.25 -8.90
N SER A 308 8.50 -0.88 -9.21
CA SER A 308 7.52 -1.53 -8.33
C SER A 308 8.12 -2.10 -7.03
N ARG A 309 9.42 -1.83 -6.78
CA ARG A 309 10.18 -2.26 -5.59
C ARG A 309 10.05 -1.24 -4.48
N ASP A 310 8.95 -1.41 -3.74
CA ASP A 310 8.55 -0.60 -2.60
C ASP A 310 9.61 -0.44 -1.49
N GLN A 311 10.56 -1.39 -1.37
CA GLN A 311 11.71 -1.32 -0.47
C GLN A 311 12.71 -0.19 -0.81
N LEU A 312 12.75 0.27 -2.06
CA LEU A 312 13.60 1.38 -2.48
C LEU A 312 12.94 2.72 -2.19
N SER A 313 11.65 2.84 -2.46
CA SER A 313 10.91 4.11 -2.38
C SER A 313 10.41 4.45 -0.98
N PHE A 314 10.02 3.47 -0.15
CA PHE A 314 9.50 3.76 1.20
C PHE A 314 10.50 4.54 2.07
N PRO A 315 11.76 4.07 2.22
CA PRO A 315 12.76 4.79 3.02
C PRO A 315 13.04 6.18 2.46
N TYR A 316 13.07 6.30 1.12
CA TYR A 316 13.28 7.58 0.46
C TYR A 316 12.16 8.57 0.80
N VAL A 317 10.90 8.18 0.66
CA VAL A 317 9.75 9.06 0.94
C VAL A 317 9.73 9.46 2.42
N LEU A 318 10.00 8.53 3.32
CA LEU A 318 10.08 8.85 4.75
C LEU A 318 11.20 9.86 5.05
N TRP A 319 12.38 9.65 4.47
CA TRP A 319 13.52 10.55 4.61
C TRP A 319 13.26 11.93 3.98
N ARG A 320 12.59 11.98 2.81
CA ARG A 320 12.34 13.23 2.08
C ARG A 320 11.26 14.08 2.76
N LEU A 321 10.20 13.44 3.26
CA LEU A 321 9.05 14.11 3.87
C LEU A 321 9.37 14.66 5.28
N LYS A 322 10.24 13.99 6.06
CA LYS A 322 10.80 14.42 7.37
C LYS A 322 9.81 14.74 8.51
N VAL A 323 8.52 14.87 8.24
CA VAL A 323 7.53 15.33 9.23
C VAL A 323 6.78 14.18 9.93
N VAL A 324 6.84 12.96 9.39
CA VAL A 324 6.19 11.79 10.00
C VAL A 324 7.12 11.17 11.03
N LYS A 325 6.96 11.56 12.30
CA LYS A 325 7.84 11.13 13.40
C LYS A 325 7.37 9.86 14.12
N ASN A 326 6.06 9.64 14.16
CA ASN A 326 5.42 8.59 14.97
C ASN A 326 5.21 7.30 14.16
N ILE A 327 6.31 6.73 13.66
CA ILE A 327 6.29 5.45 12.94
C ILE A 327 6.86 4.35 13.83
N ASN A 328 6.11 3.27 14.00
CA ASN A 328 6.55 2.07 14.68
C ASN A 328 7.22 1.11 13.68
N THR A 329 8.54 1.15 13.62
CA THR A 329 9.33 0.20 12.82
C THR A 329 9.62 -1.06 13.65
N PHE A 330 8.68 -2.00 13.65
CA PHE A 330 8.74 -3.18 14.52
C PHE A 330 9.73 -4.25 14.01
N PRO A 331 10.30 -5.08 14.90
CA PRO A 331 11.30 -6.08 14.52
C PRO A 331 10.71 -7.23 13.71
N VAL A 332 11.56 -7.94 12.98
CA VAL A 332 11.20 -9.10 12.15
C VAL A 332 10.42 -10.18 12.91
N CYS A 333 10.71 -10.38 14.19
CA CYS A 333 9.99 -11.39 14.98
C CYS A 333 8.52 -11.00 15.22
N THR A 334 8.21 -9.70 15.38
CA THR A 334 6.83 -9.21 15.43
C THR A 334 6.12 -9.47 14.11
N ARG A 335 6.79 -9.25 12.97
CA ARG A 335 6.24 -9.62 11.65
C ARG A 335 5.92 -11.11 11.55
N LYS A 336 6.82 -11.98 12.02
CA LYS A 336 6.60 -13.44 12.05
C LYS A 336 5.45 -13.85 12.98
N ASP A 337 5.19 -13.09 14.04
CA ASP A 337 4.03 -13.33 14.89
C ASP A 337 2.72 -12.93 14.24
N LEU A 338 2.72 -11.89 13.39
CA LEU A 338 1.53 -11.38 12.70
C LEU A 338 1.04 -12.30 11.57
N VAL A 339 1.96 -12.99 10.88
CA VAL A 339 1.62 -13.79 9.69
C VAL A 339 2.36 -15.12 9.63
N ASN A 340 1.70 -16.15 9.10
CA ASN A 340 2.40 -17.33 8.57
C ASN A 340 2.90 -17.00 7.17
N SER A 341 4.18 -17.30 6.88
CA SER A 341 4.75 -17.12 5.54
C SER A 341 4.49 -18.37 4.70
N MET A 342 3.65 -18.27 3.68
CA MET A 342 3.28 -19.39 2.81
C MET A 342 4.12 -19.40 1.53
N GLY A 343 4.48 -18.21 1.02
CA GLY A 343 5.22 -18.07 -0.24
C GLY A 343 4.29 -17.93 -1.46
N HIS A 344 4.88 -17.70 -2.63
CA HIS A 344 4.13 -17.64 -3.89
C HIS A 344 3.91 -19.05 -4.42
N ILE A 345 2.68 -19.38 -4.82
CA ILE A 345 2.40 -20.69 -5.42
C ILE A 345 2.88 -20.69 -6.87
N ARG A 346 2.64 -19.59 -7.61
CA ARG A 346 2.99 -19.45 -9.03
C ARG A 346 3.46 -18.03 -9.34
N LYS A 347 4.11 -17.85 -10.49
CA LYS A 347 4.40 -16.49 -11.00
C LYS A 347 3.10 -15.87 -11.49
N ALA A 348 2.81 -14.64 -11.06
CA ALA A 348 1.69 -13.87 -11.57
C ALA A 348 1.79 -13.67 -13.09
N LYS A 349 0.68 -13.86 -13.80
CA LYS A 349 0.59 -13.65 -15.25
C LYS A 349 0.46 -12.15 -15.55
N PRO A 350 1.27 -11.58 -16.45
CA PRO A 350 1.07 -10.21 -16.90
C PRO A 350 -0.25 -10.08 -17.67
N LEU A 351 -0.81 -8.88 -17.75
CA LEU A 351 -1.89 -8.61 -18.70
C LEU A 351 -1.32 -8.70 -20.12
N THR A 352 -1.95 -9.51 -20.97
CA THR A 352 -1.72 -9.51 -22.41
C THR A 352 -2.70 -8.53 -23.04
N ASN A 353 -2.19 -7.52 -23.76
CA ASN A 353 -3.01 -6.59 -24.53
C ASN A 353 -3.80 -7.28 -25.64
#